data_AF-A0A178EH21-F1
#
_entry.id   AF-A0A178EH21-F1
#
_cell.length_a   1.000
_cell.length_b   1.000
_cell.length_c   1.000
_cell.angle_alpha   90.00
_cell.angle_beta   90.00
_cell.angle_gamma   90.00
#
_symmetry.space_group_name_H-M   'P 1'
#
loop_
_entity.id
_entity.type
_entity.pdbx_description
1 polymer ?
#
loop_
_entity_poly.entity_id
_entity_poly.type
_entity_poly.pdbx_seq_one_letter_code
_entity_poly.pdbx_strand_id
1 'polypeptide(L)'
;IDHAAERRLRNKIDLMILPTVCVLYLFCFIDRANIGNAKLAGFERDLGMKGYDYNTTLTMFYISYIIFEIPSNIICKWMGPGWFIPILTIAFGACSVANGYVHTKEQAMAVRFLLGIFEAGMLPGIA
;
A
#
# COMPACT_ATOMS: atom_id res chain seq x y z
N ILE A 1 -9.07 -14.75 -33.43
CA ILE A 1 -8.55 -13.73 -32.49
C ILE A 1 -7.05 -13.68 -32.73
N ASP A 2 -6.51 -12.53 -33.11
CA ASP A 2 -5.11 -12.40 -33.54
C ASP A 2 -4.17 -12.43 -32.32
N HIS A 3 -3.57 -13.59 -32.07
CA HIS A 3 -2.71 -13.84 -30.91
C HIS A 3 -1.44 -12.97 -30.87
N ALA A 4 -0.99 -12.41 -32.01
CA ALA A 4 0.18 -11.54 -32.06
C ALA A 4 -0.14 -10.13 -31.56
N ALA A 5 -1.33 -9.61 -31.87
CA ALA A 5 -1.82 -8.32 -31.36
C ALA A 5 -2.07 -8.37 -29.84
N GLU A 6 -2.64 -9.47 -29.34
CA GLU A 6 -2.90 -9.68 -27.92
C GLU A 6 -1.60 -9.73 -27.09
N ARG A 7 -0.56 -10.42 -27.59
CA ARG A 7 0.75 -10.48 -26.93
C ARG A 7 1.45 -9.13 -26.89
N ARG A 8 1.33 -8.33 -27.95
CA ARG A 8 1.91 -6.98 -28.02
C ARG A 8 1.20 -6.01 -27.07
N LEU A 9 -0.12 -6.16 -26.93
CA LEU A 9 -0.93 -5.37 -26.00
C LEU A 9 -0.61 -5.74 -24.55
N ARG A 10 -0.55 -7.04 -24.23
CA ARG A 10 -0.11 -7.55 -22.92
C ARG A 10 1.27 -7.03 -22.54
N ASN A 11 2.26 -7.16 -23.42
CA ASN A 11 3.62 -6.67 -23.14
C ASN A 11 3.68 -5.16 -22.93
N LYS A 12 2.85 -4.38 -23.63
CA LYS A 12 2.80 -2.92 -23.46
C LYS A 12 2.14 -2.51 -22.14
N ILE A 13 1.12 -3.27 -21.73
CA ILE A 13 0.45 -3.10 -20.44
C ILE A 13 1.39 -3.52 -19.30
N ASP A 14 2.04 -4.68 -19.40
CA ASP A 14 3.05 -5.14 -18.44
C ASP A 14 4.19 -4.13 -18.34
N LEU A 15 4.75 -3.64 -19.44
CA LEU A 15 5.84 -2.64 -19.39
C LEU A 15 5.46 -1.31 -18.72
N MET A 16 4.16 -1.00 -18.59
CA MET A 16 3.67 0.22 -17.94
C MET A 16 3.23 -0.04 -16.49
N ILE A 17 2.64 -1.20 -16.21
CA ILE A 17 2.17 -1.61 -14.88
C ILE A 17 3.35 -2.10 -14.01
N LEU A 18 4.23 -2.92 -14.57
CA LEU A 18 5.35 -3.54 -13.85
C LEU A 18 6.27 -2.51 -13.18
N PRO A 19 6.75 -1.43 -13.84
CA PRO A 19 7.61 -0.44 -13.18
C PRO A 19 6.86 0.30 -12.08
N THR A 20 5.58 0.64 -12.28
CA THR A 20 4.77 1.31 -11.26
C THR A 20 4.57 0.42 -10.03
N VAL A 21 4.24 -0.85 -10.24
CA VAL A 21 4.09 -1.83 -9.16
C VAL A 21 5.42 -2.10 -8.46
N CYS A 22 6.52 -2.24 -9.19
CA CYS A 22 7.86 -2.40 -8.61
C CYS A 22 8.24 -1.20 -7.73
N VAL A 23 7.95 0.02 -8.18
CA VAL A 23 8.19 1.24 -7.40
C VAL A 23 7.31 1.29 -6.15
N LEU A 24 6.01 0.99 -6.28
CA LEU A 24 5.09 0.90 -5.14
C LEU A 24 5.55 -0.15 -4.12
N TYR A 25 5.92 -1.33 -4.59
CA TYR A 25 6.41 -2.41 -3.74
C TYR A 25 7.69 -2.00 -3.01
N LEU A 26 8.58 -1.28 -3.69
CA LEU A 26 9.80 -0.75 -3.10
C LEU A 26 9.48 0.34 -2.06
N PHE A 27 8.49 1.21 -2.30
CA PHE A 27 8.01 2.17 -1.32
C PHE A 27 7.35 1.51 -0.10
N CYS A 28 6.57 0.45 -0.26
CA CYS A 28 6.02 -0.35 0.85
C CYS A 28 7.13 -0.95 1.71
N PHE A 29 8.18 -1.47 1.06
CA PHE A 29 9.35 -1.99 1.76
C PHE A 29 10.10 -0.89 2.51
N ILE A 30 10.29 0.27 1.87
CA ILE A 30 10.89 1.44 2.51
C ILE A 30 10.05 1.87 3.71
N ASP A 31 8.73 1.95 3.60
CA ASP A 31 7.87 2.40 4.68
C ASP A 31 7.91 1.45 5.91
N ARG A 32 7.94 0.12 5.68
CA ARG A 32 8.18 -0.86 6.76
C ARG A 32 9.55 -0.73 7.40
N ALA A 33 10.59 -0.45 6.61
CA ALA A 33 11.93 -0.20 7.15
C ALA A 33 11.99 1.14 7.90
N ASN A 34 11.32 2.16 7.37
CA ASN A 34 11.36 3.53 7.88
C ASN A 34 10.64 3.63 9.22
N ILE A 35 9.53 2.90 9.44
CA ILE A 35 8.88 2.87 10.77
C ILE A 35 9.74 2.17 11.83
N GLY A 36 10.49 1.13 11.43
CA GLY A 36 11.47 0.46 12.31
C GLY A 36 12.63 1.38 12.68
N ASN A 37 13.15 2.14 11.69
CA ASN A 37 14.19 3.14 11.92
C ASN A 37 13.67 4.34 12.74
N ALA A 38 12.43 4.77 12.51
CA ALA A 38 11.80 5.84 13.28
C ALA A 38 11.67 5.46 14.76
N LYS A 39 11.31 4.19 15.06
CA LYS A 39 11.33 3.68 16.44
C LYS A 39 12.71 3.86 17.09
N LEU A 40 13.79 3.51 16.38
CA LEU A 40 15.16 3.67 16.86
C LEU A 40 15.59 5.14 16.99
N ALA A 41 15.05 6.03 16.14
CA ALA A 41 15.32 7.46 16.15
C ALA A 41 14.56 8.25 17.25
N GLY A 42 13.71 7.59 18.04
CA GLY A 42 12.96 8.24 19.12
C GLY A 42 11.56 8.73 18.74
N PHE A 43 10.98 8.19 17.67
CA PHE A 43 9.60 8.51 17.23
C PHE A 43 8.54 8.25 18.31
N GLU A 44 8.79 7.29 19.21
CA GLU A 44 7.96 7.06 20.40
C GLU A 44 7.98 8.26 21.36
N ARG A 45 9.12 8.96 21.46
CA ARG A 45 9.33 10.11 22.35
C ARG A 45 8.77 11.41 21.77
N ASP A 46 8.87 11.61 20.46
CA ASP A 46 8.32 12.78 19.75
C ASP A 46 6.78 12.77 19.67
N LEU A 47 6.16 11.59 19.49
CA LEU A 47 4.70 11.46 19.47
C LEU A 47 4.08 11.16 20.85
N GLY A 48 4.89 11.04 21.90
CA GLY A 48 4.44 10.69 23.25
C GLY A 48 3.79 9.31 23.35
N MET A 49 4.16 8.38 22.47
CA MET A 49 3.66 7.00 22.47
C MET A 49 4.29 6.23 23.63
N LYS A 50 3.47 5.53 24.43
CA LYS A 50 3.95 4.75 25.59
C LYS A 50 3.68 3.26 25.39
N GLY A 51 4.72 2.44 25.60
CA GLY A 51 4.56 0.99 25.76
C GLY A 51 4.12 0.27 24.48
N TYR A 52 2.81 -0.02 24.36
CA TYR A 52 2.24 -0.90 23.31
C TYR A 52 1.67 -0.17 22.09
N ASP A 53 1.54 1.17 22.11
CA ASP A 53 0.91 1.94 21.02
C ASP A 53 1.57 1.74 19.65
N TYR A 54 2.90 1.55 19.64
CA TYR A 54 3.65 1.21 18.43
C TYR A 54 3.23 -0.14 17.86
N ASN A 55 3.08 -1.13 18.74
CA ASN A 55 2.63 -2.46 18.36
C ASN A 55 1.19 -2.41 17.87
N THR A 56 0.30 -1.67 18.56
CA THR A 56 -1.08 -1.46 18.13
C THR A 56 -1.17 -0.82 16.73
N THR A 57 -0.29 0.14 16.42
CA THR A 57 -0.23 0.77 15.08
C THR A 57 0.17 -0.24 13.99
N LEU A 58 1.18 -1.07 14.27
CA LEU A 58 1.57 -2.16 13.36
C LEU A 58 0.46 -3.20 13.20
N THR A 59 -0.18 -3.61 14.30
CA THR A 59 -1.26 -4.59 14.27
C THR A 59 -2.48 -4.04 13.51
N MET A 60 -2.82 -2.76 13.63
CA MET A 60 -3.90 -2.13 12.84
C MET A 60 -3.62 -2.19 11.34
N PHE A 61 -2.37 -1.97 10.93
CA PHE A 61 -1.96 -2.14 9.54
C PHE A 61 -2.18 -3.58 9.04
N TYR A 62 -1.77 -4.59 9.82
CA TYR A 62 -2.00 -5.98 9.44
C TYR A 62 -3.47 -6.38 9.45
N ILE A 63 -4.25 -5.90 10.43
CA ILE A 63 -5.70 -6.17 10.51
C ILE A 63 -6.41 -5.59 9.29
N SER A 64 -6.16 -4.32 8.96
CA SER A 64 -6.75 -3.70 7.76
C SER A 64 -6.32 -4.42 6.50
N TYR A 65 -5.05 -4.80 6.38
CA TYR A 65 -4.57 -5.57 5.25
C TYR A 65 -5.34 -6.89 5.06
N ILE A 66 -5.45 -7.72 6.10
CA ILE A 66 -6.12 -9.02 6.03
C ILE A 66 -7.61 -8.87 5.71
N ILE A 67 -8.29 -7.91 6.36
CA ILE A 67 -9.72 -7.67 6.12
C ILE A 67 -9.96 -7.21 4.69
N PHE A 68 -9.09 -6.37 4.15
CA PHE A 68 -9.26 -5.78 2.82
C PHE A 68 -8.66 -6.63 1.69
N GLU A 69 -7.89 -7.67 1.99
CA GLU A 69 -7.33 -8.61 1.01
C GLU A 69 -8.44 -9.36 0.28
N ILE A 70 -9.41 -9.90 1.02
CA ILE A 70 -10.57 -10.64 0.48
C ILE A 70 -11.45 -9.76 -0.43
N PRO A 71 -11.95 -8.58 0.01
CA PRO A 71 -12.76 -7.72 -0.84
C PRO A 71 -11.97 -7.12 -1.99
N SER A 72 -10.68 -6.78 -1.84
CA SER A 72 -9.85 -6.33 -2.96
C SER A 72 -9.74 -7.39 -4.06
N ASN A 73 -9.62 -8.66 -3.68
CA ASN A 73 -9.56 -9.75 -4.67
C ASN A 73 -10.88 -9.89 -5.45
N ILE A 74 -12.02 -9.71 -4.78
CA ILE A 74 -13.34 -9.71 -5.42
C ILE A 74 -13.50 -8.49 -6.34
N ILE A 75 -13.10 -7.30 -5.88
CA ILE A 75 -13.17 -6.06 -6.66
C ILE A 75 -12.26 -6.15 -7.89
N CYS A 76 -11.06 -6.70 -7.77
CA CYS A 76 -10.15 -6.92 -8.90
C CYS A 76 -10.82 -7.81 -9.97
N LYS A 77 -11.50 -8.89 -9.54
CA LYS A 77 -12.25 -9.78 -10.44
C LYS A 77 -13.43 -9.08 -11.12
N TRP A 78 -13.98 -8.02 -10.52
CA TRP A 78 -15.15 -7.29 -11.03
C TRP A 78 -14.79 -6.09 -11.90
N MET A 79 -13.79 -5.29 -11.52
CA MET A 79 -13.34 -4.08 -12.25
C MET A 79 -12.29 -4.38 -13.32
N GLY A 80 -11.61 -5.52 -13.23
CA GLY A 80 -10.50 -5.87 -14.10
C GLY A 80 -9.20 -5.10 -13.75
N PRO A 81 -8.02 -5.71 -13.98
CA PRO A 81 -6.73 -5.18 -13.54
C PRO A 81 -6.36 -3.83 -14.18
N GLY A 82 -6.98 -3.48 -15.33
CA GLY A 82 -6.67 -2.26 -16.07
C GLY A 82 -7.03 -0.94 -15.36
N TRP A 83 -8.06 -0.93 -14.51
CA TRP A 83 -8.46 0.26 -13.73
C TRP A 83 -8.08 0.17 -12.27
N PHE A 84 -7.97 -1.05 -11.73
CA PHE A 84 -7.70 -1.27 -10.32
C PHE A 84 -6.29 -0.80 -9.92
N ILE A 85 -5.27 -1.15 -10.71
CA ILE A 85 -3.87 -0.79 -10.46
C ILE A 85 -3.61 0.74 -10.45
N PRO A 86 -4.05 1.54 -11.44
CA PRO A 86 -3.79 2.98 -11.41
C PRO A 86 -4.51 3.69 -10.27
N ILE A 87 -5.73 3.27 -9.92
CA ILE A 87 -6.47 3.84 -8.77
C ILE A 87 -5.72 3.55 -7.46
N LEU A 88 -5.26 2.31 -7.28
CA LEU A 88 -4.43 1.91 -6.14
C LEU A 88 -3.12 2.69 -6.05
N THR A 89 -2.46 2.90 -7.19
CA THR A 89 -1.22 3.68 -7.27
C THR A 89 -1.42 5.12 -6.83
N ILE A 90 -2.48 5.78 -7.33
CA ILE A 90 -2.80 7.16 -6.99
C ILE A 90 -3.17 7.27 -5.51
N ALA A 91 -3.99 6.34 -5.01
CA ALA A 91 -4.40 6.34 -3.62
C ALA A 91 -3.23 6.08 -2.66
N PHE A 92 -2.33 5.16 -3.01
CA PHE A 92 -1.08 4.94 -2.27
C PHE A 92 -0.20 6.18 -2.26
N GLY A 93 -0.02 6.82 -3.42
CA GLY A 93 0.75 8.07 -3.53
C GLY A 93 0.17 9.19 -2.64
N ALA A 94 -1.16 9.34 -2.63
CA ALA A 94 -1.84 10.29 -1.76
C ALA A 94 -1.62 9.98 -0.26
N CYS A 95 -1.72 8.71 0.13
CA CYS A 95 -1.44 8.29 1.51
C CYS A 95 0.03 8.48 1.91
N SER A 96 0.97 8.27 0.98
CA SER A 96 2.40 8.49 1.23
C SER A 96 2.70 9.97 1.49
N VAL A 97 2.09 10.87 0.71
CA VAL A 97 2.17 12.33 0.98
C VAL A 97 1.53 12.68 2.31
N ALA A 98 0.35 12.12 2.61
CA ALA A 98 -0.32 12.33 3.90
C ALA A 98 0.52 11.85 5.09
N ASN A 99 1.28 10.75 4.93
CA ASN A 99 2.19 10.23 5.96
C ASN A 99 3.31 11.22 6.31
N GLY A 100 3.77 12.03 5.34
CA GLY A 100 4.77 13.06 5.56
C GLY A 100 4.28 14.26 6.40
N TYR A 101 2.97 14.43 6.56
CA TYR A 101 2.34 15.53 7.32
C TYR A 101 1.75 15.08 8.66
N VAL A 102 2.13 13.90 9.15
CA VAL A 102 1.61 13.35 10.40
C VAL A 102 2.34 13.99 11.59
N HIS A 103 1.58 14.68 12.44
CA HIS A 103 2.12 15.33 13.65
C HIS A 103 1.59 14.70 14.95
N THR A 104 0.70 13.72 14.87
CA THR A 104 0.06 13.08 16.03
C THR A 104 -0.06 11.57 15.87
N LYS A 105 -0.14 10.85 17.00
CA LYS A 105 -0.28 9.38 17.06
C LYS A 105 -1.53 8.86 16.37
N GLU A 106 -2.67 9.54 16.50
CA GLU A 106 -3.92 9.10 15.87
C GLU A 106 -3.86 9.26 14.35
N GLN A 107 -3.22 10.33 13.87
CA GLN A 107 -2.98 10.53 12.43
C GLN A 107 -2.04 9.45 11.87
N ALA A 108 -0.98 9.08 12.61
CA ALA A 108 -0.08 8.00 12.21
C ALA A 108 -0.83 6.68 12.07
N MET A 109 -1.70 6.36 13.03
CA MET A 109 -2.54 5.16 13.00
C MET A 109 -3.54 5.17 11.85
N ALA A 110 -4.21 6.30 11.61
CA ALA A 110 -5.18 6.44 10.52
C ALA A 110 -4.52 6.29 9.13
N VAL A 111 -3.37 6.94 8.92
CA VAL A 111 -2.61 6.80 7.67
C VAL A 111 -2.11 5.36 7.49
N ARG A 112 -1.70 4.69 8.58
CA ARG A 112 -1.34 3.26 8.56
C ARG A 112 -2.50 2.37 8.13
N PHE A 113 -3.70 2.62 8.68
CA PHE A 113 -4.90 1.85 8.36
C PHE A 113 -5.27 2.02 6.88
N LEU A 114 -5.22 3.25 6.37
CA LEU A 114 -5.45 3.53 4.96
C LEU A 114 -4.40 2.85 4.06
N LEU A 115 -3.11 2.92 4.43
CA LEU A 115 -2.04 2.20 3.74
C LEU A 115 -2.29 0.69 3.69
N GLY A 116 -2.77 0.08 4.77
CA GLY A 116 -3.13 -1.33 4.80
C GLY A 116 -4.24 -1.70 3.81
N ILE A 117 -5.26 -0.85 3.67
CA ILE A 117 -6.33 -1.02 2.68
C ILE A 117 -5.79 -1.00 1.25
N PHE A 118 -4.90 -0.04 0.94
CA PHE A 118 -4.34 0.08 -0.40
C PHE A 118 -3.30 -1.01 -0.69
N GLU A 119 -2.46 -1.40 0.27
CA GLU A 119 -1.53 -2.52 0.07
C GLU A 119 -2.25 -3.85 -0.14
N ALA A 120 -3.40 -4.07 0.49
CA ALA A 120 -4.20 -5.28 0.33
C ALA A 120 -4.70 -5.50 -1.11
N GLY A 121 -4.87 -4.41 -1.87
CA GLY A 121 -5.23 -4.47 -3.29
C GLY A 121 -4.06 -4.79 -4.22
N MET A 122 -2.82 -4.70 -3.75
CA MET A 122 -1.65 -4.86 -4.61
C MET A 122 -1.45 -6.31 -5.05
N LEU A 123 -1.56 -7.28 -4.14
CA LEU A 123 -1.43 -8.71 -4.46
C LEU A 123 -2.45 -9.20 -5.51
N PRO A 124 -3.77 -8.97 -5.36
CA PRO A 124 -4.74 -9.41 -6.35
C PRO A 124 -4.67 -8.63 -7.67
N GLY A 125 -4.08 -7.43 -7.67
CA GLY A 125 -3.82 -6.68 -8.90
C GLY A 125 -2.65 -7.22 -9.73
N ILE A 126 -1.73 -7.96 -9.10
CA ILE A 126 -0.55 -8.58 -9.74
C ILE A 126 -0.85 -10.02 -10.20
N ALA A 127 -1.74 -10.72 -9.49
CA ALA A 127 -2.13 -12.11 -9.76
C ALA A 127 -3.14 -12.25 -10.91
#